data_AF-A0A2N0VY72-F1
#
_entry.id   AF-A0A2N0VY72-F1
#
_cell.length_a   1.000
_cell.length_b   1.000
_cell.length_c   1.000
_cell.angle_alpha   90.00
_cell.angle_beta   90.00
_cell.angle_gamma   90.00
#
_symmetry.space_group_name_H-M   'P 1'
#
loop_
_entity.id
_entity.type
_entity.pdbx_description
1 polymer ?
#
loop_
_entity_poly.entity_id
_entity_poly.type
_entity_poly.pdbx_seq_one_letter_code
_entity_poly.pdbx_strand_id
1 'polypeptide(L)'
;MKCNQLMKKEMKRADWRKLSLPDDLQAWINGGFVEDDDCVFLRSLYKNYQELSNFPDRTGVECFVNSFHIDDYVSERYLDYSFLFCEQILACWKNYNQAQKLNVIISHDEFGAVVKFHVKRQGENWLSSNLEGYEEAVLETSEPI
;
A
#
# COMPACT_ATOMS: atom_id res chain seq x y z
N MET A 1 -8.63 -10.68 -0.33
CA MET A 1 -8.98 -9.42 0.31
C MET A 1 -9.55 -9.70 1.70
N LYS A 2 -9.16 -8.93 2.71
CA LYS A 2 -9.71 -8.95 4.08
C LYS A 2 -9.88 -7.51 4.56
N CYS A 3 -10.94 -7.22 5.29
CA CYS A 3 -11.15 -5.90 5.89
C CYS A 3 -12.05 -5.98 7.12
N ASN A 4 -11.94 -4.98 7.98
CA ASN A 4 -12.82 -4.83 9.14
C ASN A 4 -14.19 -4.23 8.76
N GLN A 5 -15.14 -4.17 9.71
CA GLN A 5 -16.49 -3.65 9.42
C GLN A 5 -16.49 -2.17 9.03
N LEU A 6 -15.59 -1.37 9.61
CA LEU A 6 -15.45 0.05 9.29
C LEU A 6 -15.12 0.23 7.80
N MET A 7 -14.10 -0.47 7.32
CA MET A 7 -13.72 -0.44 5.90
C MET A 7 -14.83 -0.95 4.99
N LYS A 8 -15.54 -2.03 5.35
CA LYS A 8 -16.69 -2.51 4.56
C LYS A 8 -17.79 -1.46 4.38
N LYS A 9 -17.98 -0.58 5.36
CA LYS A 9 -18.96 0.51 5.29
C LYS A 9 -18.47 1.60 4.34
N GLU A 10 -17.21 2.02 4.46
CA GLU A 10 -16.65 3.08 3.62
C GLU A 10 -16.48 2.65 2.16
N MET A 11 -16.11 1.40 1.90
CA MET A 11 -16.04 0.82 0.54
C MET A 11 -17.35 0.93 -0.25
N LYS A 12 -18.52 0.95 0.42
CA LYS A 12 -19.82 1.10 -0.26
C LYS A 12 -20.04 2.50 -0.84
N ARG A 13 -19.28 3.48 -0.36
CA ARG A 13 -19.38 4.89 -0.73
C ARG A 13 -18.24 5.32 -1.65
N ALA A 14 -17.14 4.57 -1.65
CA ALA A 14 -15.97 4.85 -2.47
C ALA A 14 -16.27 4.69 -3.97
N ASP A 15 -15.80 5.64 -4.78
CA ASP A 15 -15.91 5.61 -6.24
C ASP A 15 -14.69 6.27 -6.93
N TRP A 16 -13.68 5.47 -7.21
CA TRP A 16 -12.41 5.91 -7.77
C TRP A 16 -12.27 5.66 -9.27
N ARG A 17 -13.25 5.02 -9.91
CA ARG A 17 -13.15 4.52 -11.30
C ARG A 17 -13.00 5.61 -12.36
N LYS A 18 -13.37 6.85 -12.02
CA LYS A 18 -13.26 8.03 -12.89
C LYS A 18 -12.18 9.01 -12.42
N LEU A 19 -11.45 8.68 -11.37
CA LEU A 19 -10.35 9.49 -10.89
C LEU A 19 -9.09 9.22 -11.71
N SER A 20 -8.14 10.14 -11.61
CA SER A 20 -6.77 9.97 -12.08
C SER A 20 -5.87 10.30 -10.90
N LEU A 21 -4.76 9.59 -10.74
CA LEU A 21 -3.82 9.90 -9.67
C LEU A 21 -3.23 11.29 -9.89
N PRO A 22 -2.98 12.06 -8.81
CA PRO A 22 -2.14 13.24 -8.90
C PRO A 22 -0.76 12.89 -9.47
N ASP A 23 -0.18 13.80 -10.24
CA ASP A 23 1.10 13.57 -10.94
C ASP A 23 2.21 13.15 -9.97
N ASP A 24 2.26 13.75 -8.79
CA ASP A 24 3.25 13.41 -7.75
C ASP A 24 3.09 11.98 -7.25
N LEU A 25 1.85 11.50 -7.06
CA LEU A 25 1.61 10.13 -6.63
C LEU A 25 1.89 9.12 -7.75
N GLN A 26 1.55 9.48 -8.99
CA GLN A 26 1.84 8.71 -10.18
C GLN A 26 3.35 8.59 -10.43
N ALA A 27 4.13 9.63 -10.13
CA ALA A 27 5.58 9.66 -10.30
C ALA A 27 6.29 8.58 -9.47
N TRP A 28 5.79 8.28 -8.26
CA TRP A 28 6.33 7.20 -7.44
C TRP A 28 6.20 5.84 -8.13
N ILE A 29 5.02 5.54 -8.69
CA ILE A 29 4.77 4.28 -9.41
C ILE A 29 5.64 4.22 -10.67
N ASN A 30 5.72 5.33 -11.42
CA ASN A 30 6.49 5.40 -12.66
C ASN A 30 8.01 5.22 -12.44
N GLY A 31 8.51 5.51 -11.24
CA GLY A 31 9.89 5.21 -10.85
C GLY A 31 10.20 3.71 -10.78
N GLY A 32 9.17 2.87 -10.73
CA GLY A 32 9.26 1.42 -10.70
C GLY A 32 9.81 0.87 -9.39
N PHE A 33 10.09 -0.43 -9.39
CA PHE A 33 10.55 -1.16 -8.20
C PHE A 33 12.08 -1.37 -8.20
N VAL A 34 12.61 -1.65 -7.02
CA VAL A 34 13.96 -2.17 -6.79
C VAL A 34 13.88 -3.30 -5.76
N GLU A 35 14.68 -4.33 -5.99
CA GLU A 35 14.86 -5.45 -5.06
C GLU A 35 16.21 -5.29 -4.35
N ASP A 36 16.21 -5.44 -3.03
CA ASP A 36 17.41 -5.42 -2.19
C ASP A 36 17.21 -6.31 -0.96
N ASP A 37 18.16 -7.20 -0.68
CA ASP A 37 18.12 -8.15 0.45
C ASP A 37 16.74 -8.85 0.62
N ASP A 38 16.25 -9.44 -0.47
CA ASP A 38 14.93 -10.09 -0.61
C ASP A 38 13.72 -9.18 -0.32
N CYS A 39 13.91 -7.87 -0.14
CA CYS A 39 12.87 -6.86 0.02
C CYS A 39 12.59 -6.13 -1.30
N VAL A 40 11.40 -5.57 -1.43
CA VAL A 40 10.95 -4.79 -2.58
C VAL A 40 10.56 -3.39 -2.14
N PHE A 41 11.03 -2.40 -2.89
CA PHE A 41 10.71 -1.00 -2.65
C PHE A 41 10.37 -0.27 -3.94
N LEU A 42 9.64 0.84 -3.84
CA LEU A 42 9.64 1.81 -4.93
C LEU A 42 11.00 2.49 -5.01
N ARG A 43 11.59 2.49 -6.21
CA ARG A 43 12.98 2.88 -6.44
C ARG A 43 13.29 4.29 -5.96
N SER A 44 12.38 5.23 -6.23
CA SER A 44 12.56 6.64 -5.84
C SER A 44 12.52 6.83 -4.33
N LEU A 45 11.77 6.00 -3.62
CA LEU A 45 11.62 6.07 -2.17
C LEU A 45 12.84 5.45 -1.47
N TYR A 46 13.25 4.26 -1.92
CA TYR A 46 14.38 3.53 -1.38
C TYR A 46 15.72 4.29 -1.48
N LYS A 47 15.89 5.19 -2.46
CA LYS A 47 17.07 6.07 -2.54
C LYS A 47 17.34 6.86 -1.25
N ASN A 48 16.30 7.17 -0.48
CA ASN A 48 16.41 7.89 0.78
C ASN A 48 16.73 6.98 1.97
N TYR A 49 16.75 5.65 1.77
CA TYR A 49 16.88 4.63 2.83
C TYR A 49 18.00 3.60 2.56
N GLN A 50 18.92 3.90 1.62
CA GLN A 50 19.98 2.98 1.19
C GLN A 50 20.96 2.56 2.30
N GLU A 51 21.01 3.31 3.41
CA GLU A 51 21.89 2.99 4.54
C GLU A 51 21.28 1.96 5.52
N LEU A 52 20.02 1.55 5.30
CA LEU A 52 19.44 0.48 6.10
C LEU A 52 20.06 -0.87 5.69
N SER A 53 20.98 -1.39 6.50
CA SER A 53 21.58 -2.72 6.29
C SER A 53 20.96 -3.75 7.23
N ASN A 54 20.86 -5.00 6.76
CA ASN A 54 20.42 -6.18 7.52
C ASN A 54 18.95 -6.07 7.99
N PHE A 55 18.02 -6.61 7.19
CA PHE A 55 16.58 -6.53 7.46
C PHE A 55 16.04 -7.79 8.16
N PRO A 56 16.11 -7.90 9.50
CA PRO A 56 15.59 -9.08 10.20
C PRO A 56 14.07 -9.21 10.08
N ASP A 57 13.36 -8.08 9.92
CA ASP A 57 11.93 -8.01 9.65
C ASP A 57 11.70 -7.37 8.28
N ARG A 58 11.75 -8.20 7.23
CA ARG A 58 11.59 -7.76 5.83
C ARG A 58 10.23 -7.11 5.60
N THR A 59 9.16 -7.73 6.08
CA THR A 59 7.81 -7.16 5.97
C THR A 59 7.70 -5.83 6.72
N GLY A 60 8.30 -5.72 7.91
CA GLY A 60 8.33 -4.48 8.67
C GLY A 60 9.06 -3.36 7.95
N VAL A 61 10.24 -3.65 7.38
CA VAL A 61 11.03 -2.66 6.64
C VAL A 61 10.32 -2.24 5.36
N GLU A 62 9.77 -3.18 4.60
CA GLU A 62 8.96 -2.87 3.41
C GLU A 62 7.78 -1.98 3.78
N CYS A 63 7.01 -2.30 4.83
CA CYS A 63 5.87 -1.48 5.25
C CYS A 63 6.27 -0.14 5.85
N PHE A 64 7.51 0.01 6.33
CA PHE A 64 8.05 1.29 6.80
C PHE A 64 8.44 2.17 5.62
N VAL A 65 9.23 1.64 4.69
CA VAL A 65 9.70 2.39 3.51
C VAL A 65 8.53 2.64 2.57
N ASN A 66 7.80 1.61 2.14
CA ASN A 66 6.67 1.69 1.23
C ASN A 66 5.39 2.15 1.93
N SER A 67 5.44 3.29 2.63
CA SER A 67 4.32 3.88 3.35
C SER A 67 3.98 5.23 2.75
N PHE A 68 2.74 5.38 2.29
CA PHE A 68 2.25 6.60 1.64
C PHE A 68 1.08 7.16 2.44
N HIS A 69 1.24 8.36 2.97
CA HIS A 69 0.15 9.17 3.49
C HIS A 69 -0.52 9.87 2.32
N ILE A 70 -1.73 9.44 1.96
CA ILE A 70 -2.44 9.92 0.77
C ILE A 70 -2.88 11.38 0.94
N ASP A 71 -3.12 11.79 2.18
CA ASP A 71 -3.40 13.16 2.59
C ASP A 71 -2.25 14.15 2.32
N ASP A 72 -1.02 13.68 2.08
CA ASP A 72 0.07 14.54 1.60
C ASP A 72 -0.08 14.93 0.12
N TYR A 73 -0.92 14.23 -0.65
CA TYR A 73 -1.03 14.37 -2.12
C TYR A 73 -2.38 14.92 -2.59
N VAL A 74 -3.42 14.79 -1.77
CA VAL A 74 -4.78 15.25 -2.08
C VAL A 74 -5.43 15.86 -0.84
N SER A 75 -6.40 16.76 -1.03
CA SER A 75 -7.09 17.44 0.08
C SER A 75 -8.41 16.79 0.51
N GLU A 76 -8.89 15.80 -0.25
CA GLU A 76 -10.15 15.11 0.02
C GLU A 76 -10.17 13.74 -0.69
N ARG A 77 -11.21 12.95 -0.40
CA ARG A 77 -11.45 11.63 -1.04
C ARG A 77 -10.28 10.66 -0.85
N TYR A 78 -9.65 10.70 0.33
CA TYR A 78 -8.44 9.93 0.65
C TYR A 78 -8.60 8.44 0.35
N LEU A 79 -9.75 7.85 0.69
CA LEU A 79 -10.00 6.43 0.44
C LEU A 79 -10.10 6.10 -1.06
N ASP A 80 -10.74 6.97 -1.85
CA ASP A 80 -10.85 6.76 -3.30
C ASP A 80 -9.47 6.78 -3.96
N TYR A 81 -8.63 7.74 -3.59
CA TYR A 81 -7.26 7.81 -4.09
C TYR A 81 -6.40 6.65 -3.58
N SER A 82 -6.63 6.17 -2.35
CA SER A 82 -5.97 4.98 -1.82
C SER A 82 -6.30 3.72 -2.64
N PHE A 83 -7.56 3.55 -3.05
CA PHE A 83 -7.99 2.43 -3.89
C PHE A 83 -7.41 2.53 -5.30
N LEU A 84 -7.45 3.71 -5.91
CA LEU A 84 -6.82 3.92 -7.22
C LEU A 84 -5.30 3.66 -7.17
N PHE A 85 -4.61 4.14 -6.13
CA PHE A 85 -3.19 3.91 -5.95
C PHE A 85 -2.86 2.43 -5.76
N CYS A 86 -3.67 1.72 -4.95
CA CYS A 86 -3.57 0.28 -4.76
C CYS A 86 -3.68 -0.49 -6.08
N GLU A 87 -4.71 -0.20 -6.89
CA GLU A 87 -4.89 -0.85 -8.19
C GLU A 87 -3.68 -0.63 -9.11
N GLN A 88 -3.18 0.61 -9.17
CA GLN A 88 -2.05 0.94 -10.02
C GLN A 88 -0.74 0.30 -9.57
N ILE A 89 -0.47 0.25 -8.25
CA ILE A 89 0.70 -0.45 -7.72
C ILE A 89 0.63 -1.95 -8.02
N LEU A 90 -0.53 -2.58 -7.79
CA LEU A 90 -0.71 -4.02 -8.05
C LEU A 90 -0.56 -4.33 -9.55
N ALA A 91 -1.09 -3.47 -10.42
CA ALA A 91 -0.93 -3.62 -11.86
C ALA A 91 0.53 -3.43 -12.31
N CYS A 92 1.21 -2.41 -11.80
CA CYS A 92 2.63 -2.16 -12.07
C CYS A 92 3.49 -3.33 -11.60
N TRP A 93 3.23 -3.82 -10.38
CA TRP A 93 3.95 -4.97 -9.81
C TRP A 93 3.76 -6.22 -10.65
N LYS A 94 2.53 -6.54 -11.06
CA LYS A 94 2.25 -7.71 -11.90
C LYS A 94 3.04 -7.71 -13.22
N ASN A 95 3.31 -6.54 -13.78
CA ASN A 95 4.14 -6.40 -14.98
C ASN A 95 5.64 -6.54 -14.67
N TYR A 96 6.07 -6.11 -13.49
CA TYR A 96 7.46 -6.18 -13.03
C TYR A 96 7.86 -7.60 -12.57
N ASN A 97 7.02 -8.26 -11.79
CA ASN A 97 7.27 -9.57 -11.19
C ASN A 97 5.99 -10.41 -11.14
N GLN A 98 5.95 -11.48 -11.93
CA GLN A 98 4.80 -12.39 -12.03
C GLN A 98 4.85 -13.55 -11.02
N ALA A 99 5.99 -13.77 -10.37
CA ALA A 99 6.20 -14.92 -9.49
C ALA A 99 5.72 -14.63 -8.06
N GLN A 100 5.89 -13.39 -7.60
CA GLN A 100 5.52 -12.95 -6.25
C GLN A 100 4.29 -12.04 -6.30
N LYS A 101 3.55 -12.00 -5.19
CA LYS A 101 2.43 -11.06 -5.01
C LYS A 101 2.82 -9.99 -4.02
N LEU A 102 2.39 -8.75 -4.28
CA LEU A 102 2.31 -7.74 -3.22
C LEU A 102 1.07 -7.95 -2.37
N ASN A 103 1.20 -7.58 -1.11
CA ASN A 103 0.10 -7.36 -0.18
C ASN A 103 0.05 -5.85 0.10
N VAL A 104 -1.06 -5.22 -0.24
CA VAL A 104 -1.33 -3.79 -0.03
C VAL A 104 -2.28 -3.66 1.15
N ILE A 105 -1.96 -2.74 2.05
CA ILE A 105 -2.70 -2.43 3.26
C ILE A 105 -3.15 -0.98 3.17
N ILE A 106 -4.42 -0.74 3.43
CA ILE A 106 -5.01 0.60 3.44
C ILE A 106 -5.65 0.82 4.79
N SER A 107 -5.20 1.86 5.49
CA SER A 107 -5.84 2.36 6.72
C SER A 107 -6.46 3.72 6.43
N HIS A 108 -7.66 3.97 6.94
CA HIS A 108 -8.39 5.21 6.68
C HIS A 108 -9.20 5.64 7.91
N ASP A 109 -9.15 6.94 8.19
CA ASP A 109 -9.97 7.61 9.20
C ASP A 109 -10.46 8.98 8.69
N GLU A 110 -10.99 9.81 9.58
CA GLU A 110 -11.49 11.15 9.21
C GLU A 110 -10.39 12.16 8.84
N PHE A 111 -9.14 11.88 9.19
CA PHE A 111 -8.01 12.80 8.98
C PHE A 111 -7.20 12.46 7.73
N GLY A 112 -7.19 11.21 7.30
CA GLY A 112 -6.36 10.81 6.17
C GLY A 112 -6.51 9.36 5.75
N ALA A 113 -5.56 8.90 4.95
CA ALA A 113 -5.43 7.49 4.62
C ALA A 113 -3.96 7.13 4.38
N VAL A 114 -3.56 5.95 4.86
CA VAL A 114 -2.21 5.43 4.66
C VAL A 114 -2.27 4.17 3.82
N VAL A 115 -1.50 4.13 2.74
CA VAL A 115 -1.28 2.93 1.93
C VAL A 115 0.12 2.39 2.20
N LYS A 116 0.18 1.13 2.61
CA LYS A 116 1.43 0.38 2.79
C LYS A 116 1.45 -0.83 1.87
N PHE A 117 2.63 -1.28 1.46
CA PHE A 117 2.73 -2.57 0.77
C PHE A 117 4.04 -3.30 1.01
N HIS A 118 3.97 -4.62 0.89
CA HIS A 118 5.08 -5.52 1.11
C HIS A 118 4.92 -6.77 0.23
N VAL A 119 5.99 -7.54 0.03
CA VAL A 119 5.85 -8.84 -0.65
C VAL A 119 5.14 -9.82 0.26
N LYS A 120 4.19 -10.55 -0.28
CA LYS A 120 3.44 -11.57 0.45
C LYS A 120 4.32 -12.81 0.67
N ARG A 121 4.84 -12.97 1.88
CA ARG A 121 5.65 -14.11 2.31
C ARG A 121 4.87 -15.03 3.24
N GLN A 122 5.18 -16.33 3.22
CA GLN A 122 4.55 -17.28 4.13
C GLN A 122 5.05 -17.03 5.56
N GLY A 123 4.14 -16.85 6.51
CA GLY A 123 4.46 -16.67 7.93
C GLY A 123 4.78 -15.23 8.35
N GLU A 124 4.92 -14.30 7.41
CA GLU A 124 5.12 -12.88 7.71
C GLU A 124 3.81 -12.10 7.49
N ASN A 125 3.46 -11.22 8.43
CA ASN A 125 2.27 -10.37 8.35
C ASN A 125 2.56 -9.02 9.01
N TRP A 126 2.05 -7.93 8.41
CA TRP A 126 2.05 -6.61 9.04
C TRP A 126 0.88 -6.44 10.03
N LEU A 127 -0.31 -6.87 9.61
CA LEU A 127 -1.52 -6.72 10.42
C LEU A 127 -1.72 -7.90 11.38
N SER A 128 -2.34 -7.61 12.51
CA SER A 128 -2.91 -8.63 13.38
C SER A 128 -3.94 -9.49 12.63
N SER A 129 -4.06 -10.75 13.02
CA SER A 129 -5.11 -11.64 12.50
C SER A 129 -6.52 -11.13 12.85
N ASN A 130 -6.66 -10.34 13.91
CA ASN A 130 -7.90 -9.68 14.29
C ASN A 130 -7.96 -8.24 13.77
N LEU A 131 -8.46 -8.05 12.55
CA LEU A 131 -8.62 -6.72 11.95
C LEU A 131 -9.68 -5.84 12.64
N GLU A 132 -10.62 -6.44 13.37
CA GLU A 132 -11.65 -5.68 14.10
C GLU A 132 -11.09 -5.03 15.37
N GLY A 133 -9.84 -5.33 15.75
CA GLY A 133 -9.15 -4.67 16.87
C GLY A 133 -8.55 -3.32 16.53
N TYR A 134 -8.55 -2.91 15.25
CA TYR A 134 -8.09 -1.58 14.81
C TYR A 134 -9.21 -0.56 14.94
N GLU A 135 -8.87 0.67 15.35
CA GLU A 135 -9.83 1.77 15.46
C GLU A 135 -10.17 2.36 14.10
N GLU A 136 -9.24 2.29 13.15
CA GLU A 136 -9.40 2.80 11.79
C GLU A 136 -10.11 1.79 10.87
N ALA A 137 -10.61 2.26 9.73
CA ALA A 137 -10.99 1.38 8.65
C ALA A 137 -9.74 0.74 8.02
N VAL A 138 -9.64 -0.59 8.02
CA VAL A 138 -8.47 -1.31 7.49
C VAL A 138 -8.85 -2.32 6.41
N LEU A 139 -8.10 -2.31 5.30
CA LEU A 139 -8.14 -3.26 4.20
C LEU A 139 -6.76 -3.91 4.01
N GLU A 140 -6.75 -5.20 3.71
CA GLU A 140 -5.60 -5.96 3.21
C GLU A 140 -5.98 -6.66 1.91
N THR A 141 -5.24 -6.43 0.82
CA THR A 141 -5.50 -7.09 -0.46
C THR A 141 -4.22 -7.38 -1.24
N SER A 142 -4.29 -8.38 -2.11
CA SER A 142 -3.24 -8.74 -3.08
C SER A 142 -3.79 -8.78 -4.51
N GLU A 143 -5.01 -8.27 -4.68
CA GLU A 143 -5.79 -8.23 -5.92
C GLU A 143 -6.47 -6.85 -6.00
N PRO A 144 -6.77 -6.34 -7.21
CA PRO A 144 -7.57 -5.12 -7.39
C PRO A 144 -8.88 -5.13 -6.60
N ILE A 145 -9.37 -3.94 -6.23
CA ILE A 145 -10.50 -3.73 -5.30
C ILE A 145 -11.84 -3.71 -6.04
#